data_AF-A0AB38EIW6-F1
#
_entry.id   AF-A0AB38EIW6-F1
#
_cell.length_a   1.000
_cell.length_b   1.000
_cell.length_c   1.000
_cell.angle_alpha   90.00
_cell.angle_beta   90.00
_cell.angle_gamma   90.00
#
_symmetry.space_group_name_H-M   'P 1'
#
loop_
_entity.id
_entity.type
_entity.pdbx_description
1 polymer ?
#
loop_
_entity_poly.entity_id
_entity_poly.type
_entity_poly.pdbx_seq_one_letter_code
_entity_poly.pdbx_strand_id
1 'polypeptide(L)'
;MGMREEIQAELAEAFDDPDGLADAVQQFTGGITLPGSWDPVSEISGPPTVIEYSGRGIFGSYKANLIDGESIKASDQQLTALTNEVTGVPQAGHKINGYDVLAVGTDPTAAIYQIQLRQI
;
A
#
# COMPACT_ATOMS: atom_id res chain seq x y z
N MET A 1 19.25 10.37 -15.81
CA MET A 1 18.09 10.67 -14.97
C MET A 1 16.89 10.48 -15.86
N GLY A 2 16.19 9.35 -15.67
CA GLY A 2 14.92 9.11 -16.35
C GLY A 2 13.80 9.87 -15.63
N MET A 3 12.71 10.17 -16.34
CA MET A 3 11.55 10.90 -15.78
C MET A 3 11.03 10.28 -14.46
N ARG A 4 11.16 8.97 -14.28
CA ARG A 4 10.77 8.29 -13.04
C ARG A 4 11.60 8.72 -11.82
N GLU A 5 12.91 8.92 -12.01
CA GLU A 5 13.84 9.27 -10.94
C GLU A 5 13.64 10.72 -10.53
N GLU A 6 13.37 11.60 -11.50
CA GLU A 6 13.05 13.01 -11.26
C GLU A 6 11.74 13.15 -10.47
N ILE A 7 10.67 12.46 -10.89
CA ILE A 7 9.38 12.46 -10.18
C ILE A 7 9.52 11.92 -8.76
N GLN A 8 10.29 10.84 -8.58
CA GLN A 8 10.52 10.27 -7.24
C GLN A 8 11.33 11.20 -6.35
N ALA A 9 12.32 11.89 -6.89
CA ALA A 9 13.12 12.85 -6.13
C ALA A 9 12.28 14.06 -5.68
N GLU A 10 11.51 14.65 -6.60
CA GLU A 10 10.64 15.79 -6.29
C GLU A 10 9.53 15.42 -5.29
N LEU A 11 8.90 14.24 -5.44
CA LEU A 11 7.89 13.78 -4.49
C LEU A 11 8.48 13.42 -3.12
N ALA A 12 9.68 12.83 -3.08
CA ALA A 12 10.36 12.56 -1.82
C ALA A 12 10.68 13.87 -1.08
N GLU A 13 11.15 14.89 -1.80
CA GLU A 13 11.36 16.23 -1.24
C GLU A 13 10.05 16.83 -0.71
N ALA A 14 8.95 16.73 -1.48
CA ALA A 14 7.64 17.19 -1.04
C ALA A 14 7.08 16.41 0.17
N PHE A 15 7.44 15.13 0.33
CA PHE A 15 7.04 14.29 1.46
C PHE A 15 7.77 14.67 2.75
N ASP A 16 8.98 15.20 2.65
CA ASP A 16 9.78 15.64 3.80
C ASP A 16 9.59 17.15 4.10
N ASP A 17 8.96 17.91 3.20
CA ASP A 17 8.68 19.35 3.38
C ASP A 17 7.54 19.60 4.40
N PRO A 18 7.81 20.27 5.54
CA PRO A 18 6.82 20.60 6.56
C PRO A 18 5.72 21.56 6.12
N ASP A 19 5.97 22.41 5.11
CA ASP A 19 4.95 23.28 4.50
C ASP A 19 4.28 22.60 3.28
N GLY A 20 4.71 21.36 2.97
CA GLY A 20 4.27 20.53 1.85
C GLY A 20 3.31 19.41 2.25
N LEU A 21 3.76 18.16 2.10
CA LEU A 21 2.93 16.96 2.34
C LEU A 21 3.33 16.20 3.61
N ALA A 22 4.32 16.68 4.37
CA ALA A 22 4.86 15.95 5.52
C ALA A 22 3.84 15.70 6.63
N ASP A 23 2.80 16.54 6.76
CA ASP A 23 1.72 16.36 7.72
C ASP A 23 0.75 15.22 7.34
N ALA A 24 0.61 14.96 6.04
CA ALA A 24 -0.26 13.94 5.48
C ALA A 24 0.44 12.60 5.26
N VAL A 25 1.78 12.59 5.18
CA VAL A 25 2.59 11.39 5.01
C VAL A 25 2.59 10.58 6.31
N GLN A 26 2.19 9.31 6.21
CA GLN A 26 2.19 8.37 7.30
C GLN A 26 3.01 7.14 6.93
N GLN A 27 3.66 6.56 7.93
CA GLN A 27 4.31 5.26 7.79
C GLN A 27 3.24 4.16 7.78
N PHE A 28 3.41 3.19 6.90
CA PHE A 28 2.56 2.01 6.86
C PHE A 28 3.38 0.74 6.83
N THR A 29 2.87 -0.28 7.50
CA THR A 29 3.35 -1.65 7.38
C THR A 29 2.27 -2.48 6.74
N GLY A 30 2.68 -3.23 5.73
CA GLY A 30 1.84 -4.14 4.98
C GLY A 30 2.39 -5.55 5.00
N GLY A 31 1.53 -6.52 4.75
CA GLY A 31 1.99 -7.87 4.56
C GLY A 31 0.91 -8.85 4.18
N ILE A 32 1.35 -10.07 3.91
CA ILE A 32 0.47 -11.23 3.79
C ILE A 32 0.97 -12.32 4.72
N THR A 33 0.04 -12.90 5.47
CA THR A 33 0.28 -14.12 6.24
C THR A 33 -0.08 -15.28 5.36
N LEU A 34 0.93 -15.96 4.81
CA LEU A 34 0.71 -17.19 4.07
C LEU A 34 0.56 -18.35 5.07
N PRO A 35 -0.46 -19.21 4.90
CA PRO A 35 -0.57 -20.42 5.70
C PRO A 35 0.70 -21.26 5.51
N GLY A 36 1.26 -21.77 6.61
CA GLY A 36 2.45 -22.62 6.56
C GLY A 36 2.21 -23.87 5.72
N SER A 37 3.27 -24.43 5.12
CA SER A 37 3.13 -25.64 4.33
C SER A 37 2.67 -26.79 5.21
N TRP A 38 1.59 -27.47 4.80
CA TRP A 38 1.13 -28.69 5.43
C TRP A 38 2.05 -29.85 5.02
N ASP A 39 2.68 -30.50 5.98
CA ASP A 39 3.39 -31.75 5.75
C ASP A 39 2.47 -32.95 6.09
N PRO A 40 1.98 -33.70 5.08
CA PRO A 40 1.09 -34.83 5.29
C PRO A 40 1.76 -36.04 5.95
N VAL A 41 3.10 -36.07 6.08
CA VAL A 41 3.84 -37.17 6.70
C VAL A 41 3.97 -36.95 8.21
N SER A 42 4.19 -35.72 8.65
CA SER A 42 4.37 -35.37 10.06
C SER A 42 3.08 -34.85 10.72
N GLU A 43 2.01 -34.60 9.96
CA GLU A 43 0.74 -34.00 10.41
C GLU A 43 0.94 -32.65 11.13
N ILE A 44 2.02 -31.94 10.82
CA ILE A 44 2.38 -30.65 11.41
C ILE A 44 2.25 -29.57 10.34
N SER A 45 1.48 -28.52 10.64
CA SER A 45 1.55 -27.26 9.90
C SER A 45 2.86 -26.56 10.24
N GLY A 46 3.67 -26.25 9.22
CA GLY A 46 4.80 -25.35 9.39
C GLY A 46 4.37 -23.97 9.91
N PRO A 47 5.30 -23.18 10.48
CA PRO A 47 4.98 -21.82 10.91
C PRO A 47 4.48 -20.98 9.72
N PRO A 48 3.48 -20.11 9.91
CA PRO A 48 3.01 -19.21 8.87
C PRO A 48 4.15 -18.28 8.43
N THR A 49 4.28 -18.07 7.13
CA THR A 49 5.28 -17.13 6.59
C THR A 49 4.64 -15.77 6.47
N VAL A 50 5.16 -14.79 7.20
CA VAL A 50 4.74 -13.40 7.10
C VAL A 50 5.68 -12.69 6.15
N ILE A 51 5.17 -12.25 5.01
CA ILE A 51 5.90 -11.36 4.11
C ILE A 51 5.50 -9.95 4.48
N GLU A 52 6.37 -9.27 5.23
CA GLU A 52 6.17 -7.88 5.64
C GLU A 52 6.88 -6.94 4.67
N TYR A 53 6.22 -5.81 4.39
CA TYR A 53 6.81 -4.67 3.72
C TYR A 53 6.42 -3.40 4.45
N SER A 54 7.26 -2.39 4.32
CA SER A 54 7.08 -1.09 4.93
C SER A 54 7.29 -0.01 3.89
N GLY A 55 6.66 1.14 4.11
CA GLY A 55 6.82 2.31 3.28
C GLY A 55 6.20 3.54 3.93
N ARG A 56 6.32 4.67 3.23
CA ARG A 56 5.63 5.91 3.57
C ARG A 56 4.67 6.27 2.45
N GLY A 57 3.54 6.85 2.82
CA GLY A 57 2.54 7.27 1.85
C GLY A 57 1.46 8.12 2.47
N ILE A 58 0.59 8.63 1.61
CA ILE A 58 -0.49 9.53 1.98
C ILE A 58 -1.80 8.74 1.95
N PHE A 59 -2.57 8.84 3.04
CA PHE A 59 -3.91 8.26 3.15
C PHE A 59 -4.94 9.33 2.80
N GLY A 60 -5.55 9.18 1.63
CA GLY A 60 -6.63 10.04 1.15
C GLY A 60 -7.99 9.38 1.25
N SER A 61 -9.05 10.17 1.36
CA SER A 61 -10.42 9.69 1.17
C SER A 61 -10.79 9.73 -0.31
N TYR A 62 -11.65 8.82 -0.77
CA TYR A 62 -12.19 8.89 -2.13
C TYR A 62 -13.10 10.11 -2.29
N LYS A 63 -13.11 10.68 -3.52
CA LYS A 63 -14.01 11.78 -3.85
C LYS A 63 -15.47 11.28 -3.77
N ALA A 64 -16.36 12.12 -3.23
CA ALA A 64 -17.75 11.74 -3.00
C ALA A 64 -18.50 11.26 -4.25
N ASN A 65 -18.11 11.73 -5.44
CA ASN A 65 -18.70 11.33 -6.72
C ASN A 65 -18.24 9.95 -7.21
N LEU A 66 -17.18 9.39 -6.64
CA LEU A 66 -16.66 8.05 -6.96
C LEU A 66 -17.20 6.99 -5.99
N ILE A 67 -17.83 7.40 -4.90
CA ILE A 67 -18.41 6.50 -3.91
C ILE A 67 -19.73 5.96 -4.48
N ASP A 68 -19.72 4.71 -4.92
CA ASP A 68 -20.88 4.01 -5.45
C ASP A 68 -21.57 3.10 -4.40
N GLY A 69 -20.91 2.86 -3.26
CA GLY A 69 -21.41 2.02 -2.17
C GLY A 69 -21.19 0.52 -2.36
N GLU A 70 -20.76 0.08 -3.55
CA GLU A 70 -20.45 -1.32 -3.86
C GLU A 70 -18.94 -1.52 -4.07
N SER A 71 -18.39 -0.89 -5.12
CA SER A 71 -16.98 -0.99 -5.48
C SER A 71 -16.12 -0.10 -4.57
N ILE A 72 -16.58 1.11 -4.30
CA ILE A 72 -15.93 2.10 -3.45
C ILE A 72 -16.93 2.54 -2.37
N LYS A 73 -16.63 2.18 -1.12
CA LYS A 73 -17.44 2.58 0.04
C LYS A 73 -16.92 3.89 0.61
N ALA A 74 -17.77 4.61 1.34
CA ALA A 74 -17.38 5.85 2.01
C ALA A 74 -16.30 5.67 3.09
N SER A 75 -16.17 4.45 3.63
CA SER A 75 -15.12 4.06 4.58
C SER A 75 -13.81 3.66 3.90
N ASP A 76 -13.78 3.56 2.56
CA ASP A 76 -12.56 3.18 1.85
C ASP A 76 -11.59 4.35 1.80
N GLN A 77 -10.31 4.03 1.88
CA GLN A 77 -9.21 4.99 1.80
C GLN A 77 -8.31 4.64 0.62
N GLN A 78 -7.72 5.67 0.02
CA GLN A 78 -6.73 5.54 -1.02
C GLN A 78 -5.35 5.83 -0.43
N LEU A 79 -4.47 4.84 -0.46
CA LEU A 79 -3.06 5.01 -0.09
C LEU A 79 -2.24 5.31 -1.36
N THR A 80 -1.53 6.43 -1.34
CA THR A 80 -0.59 6.81 -2.40
C THR A 80 0.83 6.73 -1.85
N ALA A 81 1.66 5.85 -2.39
CA ALA A 81 3.01 5.57 -1.88
C ALA A 81 4.04 5.55 -3.01
N LEU A 82 5.28 5.94 -2.72
CA LEU A 82 6.35 5.95 -3.72
C LEU A 82 6.97 4.55 -3.89
N THR A 83 7.14 4.09 -5.13
CA THR A 83 7.63 2.74 -5.42
C THR A 83 9.06 2.48 -4.97
N ASN A 84 9.89 3.52 -4.84
CA ASN A 84 11.27 3.41 -4.33
C ASN A 84 11.35 3.34 -2.80
N GLU A 85 10.32 3.82 -2.09
CA GLU A 85 10.27 3.78 -0.62
C GLU A 85 9.60 2.52 -0.07
N VAL A 86 8.81 1.83 -0.88
CA VAL A 86 8.17 0.58 -0.47
C VAL A 86 9.12 -0.59 -0.69
N THR A 87 9.42 -1.33 0.37
CA THR A 87 10.37 -2.46 0.34
C THR A 87 9.83 -3.70 -0.38
N GLY A 88 8.50 -3.77 -0.60
CA GLY A 88 7.83 -4.88 -1.27
C GLY A 88 6.82 -4.42 -2.33
N VAL A 89 6.22 -5.39 -3.02
CA VAL A 89 5.16 -5.11 -3.99
C VAL A 89 3.80 -5.32 -3.32
N PRO A 90 3.03 -4.24 -3.06
CA PRO A 90 1.68 -4.38 -2.54
C PRO A 90 0.81 -5.11 -3.58
N GLN A 91 -0.05 -6.02 -3.12
CA GLN A 91 -0.99 -6.76 -3.97
C GLN A 91 -2.37 -6.83 -3.31
N ALA A 92 -3.40 -7.06 -4.13
CA ALA A 92 -4.75 -7.32 -3.65
C ALA A 92 -4.75 -8.55 -2.72
N GLY A 93 -5.44 -8.44 -1.59
CA GLY A 93 -5.47 -9.46 -0.53
C GLY A 93 -4.38 -9.31 0.55
N HIS A 94 -3.45 -8.36 0.39
CA HIS A 94 -2.54 -7.99 1.49
C HIS A 94 -3.29 -7.15 2.54
N LYS A 95 -2.76 -7.13 3.77
CA LYS A 95 -3.25 -6.26 4.85
C LYS A 95 -2.25 -5.14 5.10
N ILE A 96 -2.72 -3.90 5.18
CA ILE A 96 -1.90 -2.72 5.49
C ILE A 96 -2.51 -1.98 6.67
N ASN A 97 -1.78 -1.79 7.77
CA ASN A 97 -2.26 -1.09 8.98
C ASN A 97 -3.67 -1.51 9.46
N GLY A 98 -4.05 -2.78 9.29
CA GLY A 98 -5.38 -3.29 9.65
C GLY A 98 -6.49 -3.07 8.62
N TYR A 99 -6.17 -2.54 7.44
CA TYR A 99 -7.04 -2.44 6.28
C TYR A 99 -6.76 -3.58 5.29
N ASP A 100 -7.79 -4.04 4.58
CA ASP A 100 -7.65 -4.98 3.46
C ASP A 100 -7.38 -4.22 2.16
N VAL A 101 -6.38 -4.69 1.42
CA VAL A 101 -6.03 -4.17 0.09
C VAL A 101 -6.95 -4.79 -0.96
N LEU A 102 -7.79 -3.97 -1.59
CA LEU A 102 -8.72 -4.44 -2.62
C LEU A 102 -8.13 -4.40 -4.01
N ALA A 103 -7.44 -3.30 -4.33
CA ALA A 103 -6.86 -3.07 -5.64
C ALA A 103 -5.55 -2.31 -5.51
N VAL A 104 -4.60 -2.61 -6.39
CA VAL A 104 -3.32 -1.92 -6.49
C VAL A 104 -3.14 -1.49 -7.93
N GLY A 105 -2.98 -0.19 -8.13
CA GLY A 105 -2.60 0.43 -9.38
C GLY A 105 -1.20 1.01 -9.29
N THR A 106 -0.57 1.18 -10.46
CA THR A 106 0.69 1.89 -10.59
C THR A 106 0.52 2.93 -11.68
N ASP A 107 1.14 4.10 -11.52
CA ASP A 107 1.11 5.12 -12.56
C ASP A 107 1.92 4.68 -13.81
N PRO A 108 1.70 5.31 -14.98
CA PRO A 108 2.36 4.92 -16.23
C PRO A 108 3.90 5.00 -16.19
N THR A 109 4.47 5.83 -15.30
CA THR A 109 5.92 5.96 -15.12
C THR A 109 6.49 5.00 -14.09
N ALA A 110 5.64 4.19 -13.45
CA ALA A 110 6.00 3.25 -12.39
C ALA A 110 6.81 3.91 -11.26
N ALA A 111 6.40 5.12 -10.90
CA ALA A 111 6.96 5.92 -9.82
C ALA A 111 6.14 5.78 -8.52
N ILE A 112 4.81 5.63 -8.62
CA ILE A 112 3.86 5.71 -7.51
C ILE A 112 2.88 4.51 -7.54
N TYR A 113 2.60 3.97 -6.35
CA TYR A 113 1.51 3.04 -6.10
C TYR A 113 0.24 3.77 -5.67
N GLN A 114 -0.89 3.38 -6.24
CA GLN A 114 -2.23 3.77 -5.82
C GLN A 114 -2.96 2.54 -5.30
N ILE A 115 -3.23 2.50 -4.01
CA ILE A 115 -3.75 1.32 -3.32
C ILE A 115 -5.13 1.66 -2.75
N GLN A 116 -6.13 0.85 -3.09
CA GLN A 116 -7.44 0.92 -2.47
C GLN A 116 -7.45 0.08 -1.20
N LEU A 117 -7.74 0.73 -0.08
CA LEU A 117 -7.83 0.15 1.25
C LEU A 117 -9.29 0.17 1.73
N ARG A 118 -9.71 -0.93 2.35
CA ARG A 118 -11.01 -1.05 3.00
C ARG A 118 -10.84 -1.44 4.46
N GLN A 119 -11.55 -0.73 5.33
CA GLN A 119 -11.57 -1.04 6.75
C GLN A 119 -12.23 -2.42 6.98
N ILE A 120 -11.60 -3.25 7.81
CA ILE A 120 -12.08 -4.58 8.23
C ILE A 120 -13.13 -4.43 9.32
#